data_AF-A0A662IUY1-F1
#
_entry.id   AF-A0A662IUY1-F1
#
_cell.length_a   1.000
_cell.length_b   1.000
_cell.length_c   1.000
_cell.angle_alpha   90.00
_cell.angle_beta   90.00
_cell.angle_gamma   90.00
#
_symmetry.space_group_name_H-M   'P 1'
#
loop_
_entity.id
_entity.type
_entity.pdbx_description
1 polymer ?
#
loop_
_entity_poly.entity_id
_entity_poly.type
_entity_poly.pdbx_seq_one_letter_code
_entity_poly.pdbx_strand_id
1 'polypeptide(L)' 'MPKLLVQNFKSIKEAELDCARVNVIIGEPNTGKSNLLEAIGLLSLTYYAEGYEDVKTFVRHVKLADLFHENNVNQPIHV' A
#
# COMPACT_ATOMS: atom_id res chain seq x y z
N MET A 1 9.12 -17.47 6.95
CA MET A 1 9.62 -16.34 6.14
C MET A 1 8.70 -15.15 6.39
N PRO A 2 9.17 -13.90 6.35
CA PRO A 2 8.28 -12.75 6.48
C PRO A 2 7.26 -12.76 5.35
N LYS A 3 5.99 -12.44 5.67
CA LYS A 3 4.90 -12.35 4.71
C LYS A 3 4.42 -10.90 4.63
N LEU A 4 4.14 -10.44 3.42
CA LEU A 4 3.44 -9.19 3.17
C LEU A 4 2.01 -9.52 2.73
N LEU A 5 1.03 -9.01 3.46
CA LEU A 5 -0.39 -9.08 3.10
C LEU A 5 -0.88 -7.65 2.84
N VAL A 6 -1.53 -7.42 1.71
CA VAL A 6 -2.16 -6.14 1.39
C VAL A 6 -3.60 -6.40 0.98
N GLN A 7 -4.56 -5.75 1.64
CA GLN A 7 -5.97 -5.86 1.31
C GLN A 7 -6.64 -4.48 1.26
N ASN A 8 -7.56 -4.33 0.31
CA ASN A 8 -8.39 -3.15 0.08
C ASN A 8 -7.62 -1.83 -0.11
N PHE A 9 -6.41 -1.87 -0.67
CA PHE A 9 -5.56 -0.69 -0.86
C PHE A 9 -5.43 -0.31 -2.35
N LYS A 10 -5.95 0.86 -2.73
CA LYS A 10 -5.92 1.37 -4.12
C LYS A 10 -6.42 0.31 -5.12
N SER A 11 -5.63 -0.04 -6.14
CA SER A 11 -6.01 -1.08 -7.11
C SER A 11 -5.93 -2.51 -6.56
N ILE A 12 -5.39 -2.72 -5.36
CA ILE A 12 -5.18 -4.04 -4.76
C ILE A 12 -6.39 -4.39 -3.90
N LYS A 13 -7.18 -5.36 -4.37
CA LYS A 13 -8.20 -5.99 -3.55
C LYS A 13 -7.56 -6.89 -2.49
N GLU A 14 -6.64 -7.74 -2.94
CA GLU A 14 -5.88 -8.66 -2.10
C GLU A 14 -4.56 -9.04 -2.80
N ALA A 15 -3.46 -9.03 -2.05
CA ALA A 15 -2.16 -9.54 -2.49
C ALA A 15 -1.42 -10.16 -1.29
N GLU A 16 -0.89 -11.36 -1.47
CA GLU A 16 -0.03 -12.04 -0.51
C GLU A 16 1.32 -12.35 -1.17
N LEU A 17 2.41 -12.03 -0.47
CA LEU A 17 3.77 -12.29 -0.93
C LEU A 17 4.61 -12.88 0.20
N ASP A 18 5.22 -14.04 -0.05
CA ASP A 18 6.33 -14.53 0.75
C ASP A 18 7.58 -13.70 0.42
N CYS A 19 8.04 -12.90 1.37
CA CYS A 19 9.15 -11.98 1.14
C CYS A 19 10.50 -12.70 1.29
N ALA A 20 11.30 -12.65 0.24
CA ALA A 20 12.72 -12.99 0.27
C ALA A 20 13.56 -11.78 0.70
N ARG A 21 14.88 -11.98 0.81
CA ARG A 21 15.83 -10.89 1.08
C ARG A 21 15.82 -9.81 -0.02
N VAL A 22 15.57 -10.20 -1.26
CA VAL A 22 15.42 -9.31 -2.42
C VAL A 22 14.21 -9.79 -3.21
N ASN A 23 13.26 -8.89 -3.47
CA ASN A 23 12.03 -9.18 -4.21
C ASN A 23 11.98 -8.29 -5.46
N VAL A 24 11.68 -8.88 -6.62
CA VAL A 24 11.56 -8.16 -7.89
C VAL A 24 10.11 -8.21 -8.34
N ILE A 25 9.45 -7.05 -8.41
CA ILE A 25 8.03 -6.95 -8.75
C ILE A 25 7.90 -6.46 -10.20
N ILE A 26 7.43 -7.35 -11.09
CA ILE A 26 7.32 -7.11 -12.53
C ILE A 26 5.88 -7.33 -13.02
N GLY A 27 5.55 -6.75 -14.18
CA GLY A 27 4.23 -6.83 -14.78
C GLY A 27 3.91 -5.60 -15.64
N GLU A 28 2.85 -5.70 -16.44
CA GLU A 28 2.41 -4.66 -17.37
C GLU A 28 2.13 -3.31 -16.67
N PRO A 29 2.18 -2.18 -17.39
CA PRO A 29 1.76 -0.89 -16.82
C PRO A 29 0.38 -0.98 -16.15
N ASN A 30 0.21 -0.23 -15.05
CA ASN A 30 -1.06 -0.13 -14.31
C ASN A 30 -1.59 -1.40 -13.61
N THR A 31 -0.79 -2.47 -13.50
CA THR A 31 -1.18 -3.68 -12.75
C THR A 31 -1.06 -3.58 -11.23
N GLY A 32 -0.83 -2.38 -10.68
CA GLY A 32 -0.76 -2.18 -9.22
C GLY A 32 0.62 -2.37 -8.58
N LYS A 33 1.69 -2.57 -9.36
CA LYS A 33 3.07 -2.69 -8.83
C LYS A 33 3.47 -1.52 -7.92
N SER A 34 3.23 -0.29 -8.36
CA SER A 34 3.49 0.91 -7.54
C SER A 34 2.58 0.98 -6.33
N ASN A 35 1.32 0.51 -6.43
CA ASN A 35 0.41 0.47 -5.28
C ASN A 35 0.89 -0.52 -4.21
N LEU A 36 1.52 -1.63 -4.61
CA LEU A 36 2.12 -2.57 -3.67
C LEU A 36 3.31 -1.95 -2.92
N LEU A 37 4.16 -1.19 -3.61
CA LEU A 37 5.25 -0.43 -2.96
C LEU A 37 4.71 0.71 -2.08
N GLU A 38 3.63 1.38 -2.49
CA GLU A 38 2.98 2.42 -1.68
C GLU A 38 2.31 1.84 -0.42
N ALA A 39 1.79 0.61 -0.45
CA ALA A 39 1.30 -0.06 0.76
C ALA A 39 2.44 -0.25 1.78
N ILE A 40 3.63 -0.67 1.33
CA ILE A 40 4.83 -0.75 2.19
C ILE A 40 5.23 0.64 2.70
N GLY A 41 5.09 1.67 1.86
CA GLY A 41 5.26 3.07 2.28
C GLY A 41 4.29 3.47 3.40
N LEU A 42 3.03 3.04 3.32
CA LEU A 42 2.02 3.29 4.34
C LEU A 42 2.40 2.69 5.70
N LEU A 43 2.98 1.48 5.73
CA LEU A 43 3.50 0.87 6.98
C LEU A 43 4.55 1.76 7.65
N SER A 44 5.30 2.53 6.88
CA SER A 44 6.35 3.40 7.43
C SER A 44 5.76 4.51 8.31
N LEU A 45 4.50 4.89 8.11
CA LEU A 45 3.80 5.86 8.96
C LEU A 45 3.76 5.41 10.42
N THR A 46 3.62 4.11 10.70
CA THR A 46 3.54 3.64 12.10
C THR A 46 4.82 3.93 12.88
N TYR A 47 5.94 4.09 12.17
CA TYR A 47 7.24 4.36 12.76
C TYR A 47 7.67 5.83 12.68
N TYR A 48 7.27 6.53 11.60
CA TYR A 48 7.71 7.90 11.33
C TYR A 48 6.64 8.97 11.60
N ALA A 49 5.44 8.62 12.08
CA ALA A 49 4.32 9.55 12.27
C ALA A 49 4.67 10.81 13.08
N GLU A 50 5.61 10.75 14.02
CA GLU A 50 5.98 11.90 14.85
C GLU A 50 6.75 13.01 14.09
N GLY A 51 7.21 12.75 12.86
CA GLY A 51 8.00 13.70 12.06
C GLY A 51 7.37 14.13 10.74
N TYR A 52 6.19 13.62 10.38
CA TYR A 52 5.54 13.90 9.10
C TYR A 52 4.11 14.36 9.31
N GLU A 53 3.78 15.53 8.79
CA GLU A 53 2.47 16.15 8.92
C GLU A 53 1.41 15.54 7.98
N ASP A 54 1.84 14.88 6.90
CA ASP A 54 0.93 14.40 5.86
C ASP A 54 1.29 12.99 5.36
N VAL A 55 0.27 12.14 5.31
CA VAL A 55 0.28 10.80 4.70
C VAL A 55 0.73 10.85 3.23
N LYS A 56 0.56 12.00 2.55
CA LYS A 56 1.06 12.25 1.18
C LYS A 56 2.57 12.08 1.04
N THR A 57 3.35 12.19 2.11
CA THR A 57 4.79 11.94 2.07
C THR A 57 5.11 10.47 1.75
N PHE A 58 4.19 9.54 2.07
CA PHE A 58 4.40 8.10 1.89
C PHE A 58 3.55 7.52 0.76
N VAL A 59 2.34 8.04 0.55
CA VAL A 59 1.40 7.52 -0.45
C VAL A 59 0.75 8.62 -1.27
N ARG A 60 0.79 8.50 -2.60
CA ARG A 60 0.17 9.49 -3.49
C ARG A 60 -1.35 9.34 -3.48
N HIS A 61 -2.06 10.45 -3.29
CA HIS A 61 -3.51 10.51 -3.35
C HIS A 61 -3.97 11.97 -3.53
N VAL A 62 -5.18 12.16 -4.06
CA VAL A 62 -5.85 13.47 -4.13
C VAL A 62 -6.79 13.60 -2.93
N LYS A 63 -7.56 12.55 -2.63
CA LYS A 63 -8.46 12.43 -1.49
C LYS A 63 -8.09 11.19 -0.67
N LEU A 64 -8.38 11.19 0.63
CA LEU A 64 -8.14 10.01 1.47
C LEU A 64 -8.89 8.76 0.98
N ALA A 65 -10.07 8.94 0.39
CA ALA A 65 -10.84 7.86 -0.22
C ALA A 65 -10.07 7.10 -1.32
N ASP A 66 -9.14 7.78 -2.03
CA ASP A 66 -8.34 7.17 -3.11
C ASP A 66 -7.41 6.05 -2.60
N LEU A 67 -7.16 5.99 -1.29
CA LEU A 67 -6.37 4.92 -0.66
C LEU A 67 -7.14 3.61 -0.57
N PHE A 68 -8.48 3.66 -0.59
CA PHE A 68 -9.35 2.50 -0.42
C PHE A 68 -9.65 1.88 -1.78
N HIS A 69 -9.72 0.54 -1.82
CA HIS A 69 -10.12 -0.16 -3.02
C HIS A 69 -11.51 0.26 -3.47
N GLU A 70 -11.63 0.65 -4.74
CA GLU A 70 -12.85 1.22 -5.33
C GLU A 70 -13.42 2.43 -4.56
N ASN A 71 -12.58 3.15 -3.80
CA ASN A 71 -12.96 4.23 -2.89
C ASN A 71 -13.95 3.78 -1.78
N ASN A 72 -14.03 2.48 -1.48
CA ASN A 72 -14.95 1.94 -0.48
C ASN A 72 -14.39 2.08 0.94
N VAL A 73 -14.66 3.22 1.58
CA VAL A 73 -14.20 3.52 2.95
C VAL A 73 -14.81 2.61 4.04
N ASN A 74 -15.83 1.81 3.70
CA ASN A 74 -16.42 0.84 4.63
C ASN A 74 -15.62 -0.48 4.69
N GLN A 75 -14.67 -0.69 3.77
CA GLN A 75 -13.76 -1.82 3.82
C GLN A 75 -12.40 -1.34 4.36
N PRO A 76 -11.97 -1.83 5.53
CA PRO A 76 -10.70 -1.40 6.10
C PRO A 76 -9.52 -1.83 5.21
N ILE A 77 -8.51 -0.97 5.16
CA ILE A 77 -7.21 -1.30 4.58
C ILE A 77 -6.46 -2.19 5.57
N HIS A 78 -5.89 -3.29 5.08
CA HIS A 78 -4.96 -4.12 5.85
C HIS A 78 -3.62 -4.17 5.13
N VAL A 79 -2.55 -3.84 5.85
CA VAL A 79 -1.15 -3.91 5.39
C VAL A 79 -0.28 -4.36 6.56
#